data_AF-A0A354GSF3-F1
#
_entry.id   AF-A0A354GSF3-F1
#
_cell.length_a   1.000
_cell.length_b   1.000
_cell.length_c   1.000
_cell.angle_alpha   90.00
_cell.angle_beta   90.00
_cell.angle_gamma   90.00
#
_symmetry.space_group_name_H-M   'P 1'
#
loop_
_entity.id
_entity.type
_entity.pdbx_description
1 polymer ?
#
loop_
_entity_poly.entity_id
_entity_poly.type
_entity_poly.pdbx_seq_one_letter_code
_entity_poly.pdbx_strand_id
1 'polypeptide(L)' 'MLYRPEYISEPMLGYTMAHIAWFRDEARPAWAKALRWAPRAVFKEGLRYLQETGDSTFKPVRLQGVDG' A
#
# COMPACT_ATOMS: atom_id res chain seq x y z
N MET A 1 9.26 -25.08 13.89
CA MET A 1 8.86 -23.71 13.49
C MET A 1 8.88 -23.69 11.96
N LEU A 2 7.73 -23.47 11.30
CA LEU A 2 7.65 -23.44 9.83
C LEU A 2 8.09 -22.05 9.36
N TYR A 3 9.30 -21.94 8.85
CA TYR A 3 9.81 -20.73 8.20
C TYR A 3 9.81 -20.98 6.69
N ARG A 4 9.02 -20.19 5.94
CA ARG A 4 9.02 -20.22 4.48
C ARG A 4 9.45 -18.82 3.98
N PRO A 5 10.71 -18.68 3.51
CA PRO A 5 11.27 -17.37 3.13
C PRO A 5 10.62 -16.75 1.88
N GLU A 6 9.84 -17.54 1.15
CA GLU A 6 9.07 -17.14 -0.04
C GLU A 6 7.92 -16.16 0.27
N TYR A 7 7.52 -16.03 1.54
CA TYR A 7 6.42 -15.16 1.92
C TYR A 7 6.88 -13.72 2.11
N ILE A 8 5.99 -12.79 1.77
CA ILE A 8 6.24 -11.37 1.97
C ILE A 8 6.42 -11.07 3.47
N SER A 9 7.37 -10.19 3.79
CA SER A 9 7.56 -9.72 5.16
C SER A 9 6.37 -8.84 5.61
N GLU A 10 6.17 -8.66 6.91
CA GLU A 10 5.09 -7.80 7.42
C GLU A 10 5.17 -6.35 6.91
N PRO A 11 6.36 -5.70 6.82
CA PRO A 11 6.45 -4.38 6.21
C PRO A 11 6.06 -4.39 4.72
N MET A 12 6.51 -5.40 3.96
CA MET A 12 6.12 -5.54 2.56
C MET A 12 4.61 -5.68 2.42
N LEU A 13 3.97 -6.50 3.27
CA LEU A 13 2.51 -6.62 3.30
C LEU A 13 1.85 -5.26 3.49
N GLY A 14 2.30 -4.46 4.47
CA GLY A 14 1.75 -3.13 4.70
C GLY A 14 1.82 -2.23 3.47
N TYR A 15 2.99 -2.17 2.82
CA TYR A 15 3.21 -1.33 1.64
C TYR A 15 2.46 -1.85 0.39
N THR A 16 2.37 -3.16 0.20
CA THR A 16 1.55 -3.77 -0.85
C THR A 16 0.07 -3.44 -0.66
N MET A 17 -0.45 -3.50 0.57
CA MET A 17 -1.84 -3.11 0.85
C MET A 17 -2.07 -1.61 0.62
N ALA A 18 -1.07 -0.76 0.84
CA ALA A 18 -1.15 0.66 0.52
C ALA A 18 -1.29 0.90 -0.98
N HIS A 19 -0.49 0.18 -1.79
CA HIS A 19 -0.64 0.19 -3.25
C HIS A 19 -2.04 -0.26 -3.67
N ILE A 20 -2.58 -1.34 -3.08
CA ILE A 20 -3.94 -1.81 -3.42
C ILE A 20 -4.99 -0.74 -3.14
N ALA A 21 -4.93 -0.10 -1.96
CA ALA A 21 -5.85 0.99 -1.62
C ALA A 21 -5.69 2.17 -2.58
N TRP A 22 -4.46 2.57 -2.88
CA TRP A 22 -4.16 3.67 -3.80
C TRP A 22 -4.60 3.39 -5.24
N PHE A 23 -4.44 2.16 -5.74
CA PHE A 23 -4.93 1.73 -7.06
C PHE A 23 -6.45 1.76 -7.16
N ARG A 24 -7.14 1.45 -6.05
CA ARG A 24 -8.60 1.46 -5.96
C ARG A 24 -9.17 2.84 -5.60
N ASP A 25 -8.30 3.85 -5.50
CA ASP A 25 -8.67 5.21 -5.08
C ASP A 25 -9.34 5.27 -3.69
N GLU A 26 -8.99 4.32 -2.81
CA GLU A 26 -9.56 4.20 -1.47
C GLU A 26 -8.74 5.05 -0.48
N ALA A 27 -9.26 6.21 -0.08
CA ALA A 27 -8.51 7.09 0.80
C ALA A 27 -8.42 6.61 2.26
N ARG A 28 -9.48 5.96 2.76
CA ARG A 28 -9.56 5.43 4.13
C ARG A 28 -10.33 4.12 4.12
N PRO A 29 -9.75 3.03 3.60
CA PRO A 29 -10.47 1.77 3.47
C PRO A 29 -10.89 1.20 4.83
N ALA A 30 -12.18 0.89 4.98
CA ALA A 30 -12.73 0.33 6.22
C ALA A 30 -12.09 -1.02 6.59
N TRP A 31 -11.62 -1.80 5.61
CA TRP A 31 -10.96 -3.09 5.81
C TRP A 31 -9.58 -2.94 6.47
N ALA A 32 -8.92 -1.78 6.40
CA ALA A 32 -7.59 -1.59 6.98
C ALA A 32 -7.55 -1.73 8.51
N LYS A 33 -8.71 -1.65 9.18
CA LYS A 33 -8.84 -1.93 10.62
C LYS A 33 -8.60 -3.40 10.98
N ALA A 34 -8.73 -4.31 10.00
CA ALA A 34 -8.51 -5.74 10.17
C ALA A 34 -7.04 -6.15 9.99
N LEU A 35 -6.17 -5.24 9.52
CA LEU A 35 -4.74 -5.51 9.45
C LEU A 35 -4.15 -5.66 10.86
N ARG A 36 -3.20 -6.59 11.01
CA ARG A 36 -2.34 -6.67 12.19
C ARG A 36 -1.62 -5.33 12.42
N TRP A 37 -1.27 -5.05 13.67
CA TRP A 37 -0.64 -3.80 14.08
C TRP A 37 0.57 -3.41 13.22
N ALA A 38 1.53 -4.32 13.05
CA ALA A 38 2.79 -4.05 12.33
C ALA A 38 2.56 -3.65 10.85
N PRO A 39 1.86 -4.44 10.00
CA PRO A 39 1.56 -4.01 8.64
C PRO A 39 0.62 -2.81 8.57
N ARG A 40 -0.24 -2.58 9.57
CA ARG A 40 -1.16 -1.44 9.60
C ARG A 40 -0.45 -0.10 9.73
N ALA A 41 0.66 -0.03 10.48
CA ALA A 41 1.48 1.18 10.58
C ALA A 41 2.08 1.53 9.21
N VAL A 42 2.78 0.56 8.59
CA VAL A 42 3.40 0.74 7.27
C VAL A 42 2.36 1.05 6.18
N PHE A 43 1.19 0.41 6.23
CA PHE A 43 0.08 0.70 5.34
C PHE A 43 -0.35 2.18 5.38
N LYS A 44 -0.49 2.77 6.57
CA LYS A 44 -0.95 4.16 6.71
C LYS A 44 0.07 5.14 6.13
N GLU A 45 1.35 4.94 6.44
CA GLU A 45 2.44 5.79 5.96
C GLU A 45 2.59 5.66 4.44
N GLY A 46 2.57 4.43 3.93
CA GLY A 46 2.65 4.16 2.49
C GLY A 46 1.47 4.74 1.71
N LEU A 47 0.24 4.59 2.21
CA LEU A 47 -0.94 5.13 1.52
C LEU A 47 -0.88 6.66 1.47
N ARG A 48 -0.52 7.29 2.59
CA ARG A 48 -0.34 8.75 2.65
C ARG A 48 0.71 9.23 1.65
N TYR A 49 1.88 8.59 1.63
CA TYR A 49 2.95 8.93 0.70
C TYR A 49 2.46 8.84 -0.76
N LEU A 50 1.87 7.71 -1.17
CA LEU A 50 1.39 7.52 -2.54
C LEU A 50 0.29 8.51 -2.95
N GLN A 51 -0.57 8.92 -2.01
CA GLN A 51 -1.59 9.94 -2.26
C GLN A 51 -0.99 11.34 -2.41
N GLU A 52 0.02 11.67 -1.61
CA GLU A 52 0.65 12.99 -1.63
C GLU A 52 1.61 13.17 -2.81
N THR A 53 2.34 12.12 -3.20
CA THR A 53 3.43 12.22 -4.19
C THR A 53 3.09 11.59 -5.52
N GLY A 54 2.23 10.57 -5.54
CA GLY A 54 2.06 9.70 -6.70
C GLY A 54 3.34 8.97 -7.14
N ASP A 55 4.36 8.94 -6.27
CA ASP A 55 5.70 8.43 -6.57
C ASP A 55 5.71 6.90 -6.46
N SER A 56 5.33 6.27 -7.56
CA SER A 56 5.43 4.84 -7.76
C SER A 56 5.63 4.55 -9.24
N THR A 57 6.47 3.57 -9.54
CA THR A 57 6.59 3.03 -10.90
C THR A 57 5.32 2.30 -11.35
N PHE A 58 4.49 1.88 -10.40
CA PHE A 58 3.19 1.26 -10.65
C PHE A 58 2.08 2.29 -10.50
N LYS A 59 2.01 3.30 -11.38
CA LYS A 59 0.94 4.29 -11.34
C LYS A 59 -0.40 3.67 -11.79
N PRO A 60 -1.52 3.90 -11.08
CA PRO A 60 -2.85 3.51 -11.55
C PRO A 60 -3.22 4.32 -12.79
N VAL A 61 -4.05 3.75 -13.67
CA VAL A 61 -4.41 4.36 -14.97
C VAL A 61 -4.88 5.81 -14.85
N ARG A 62 -5.64 6.15 -13.80
CA ARG A 62 -6.12 7.52 -13.55
C ARG A 62 -5.02 8.56 -13.31
N LEU A 63 -3.80 8.13 -13.00
CA LEU A 63 -2.62 8.96 -12.75
C LEU A 63 -1.53 8.79 -13.81
N GLN A 64 -1.74 7.92 -14.80
CA GLN A 64 -0.86 7.79 -15.95
C GLN A 64 -1.16 8.97 -16.90
N GLY A 65 -0.16 9.83 -17.14
CA GLY A 65 -0.29 11.00 -18.01
C GLY A 65 -0.38 12.37 -17.30
N VAL A 66 -0.21 12.41 -15.97
CA VAL A 66 -0.06 13.66 -15.20
C VAL A 66 1.41 14.13 -15.13
N ASP A 67 2.32 13.38 -15.74
CA ASP A 67 3.71 13.81 -15.96
C ASP A 67 3.72 14.70 -17.22
N GLY A 68 3.31 15.96 -17.05
CA GLY A 68 3.40 17.05 -18.02
C GLY A 68 3.97 18.29 -17.37
#